data_AF-A0A0F0FSD0-F1
#
_entry.id   AF-A0A0F0FSD0-F1
#
_cell.length_a   1.000
_cell.length_b   1.000
_cell.length_c   1.000
_cell.angle_alpha   90.00
_cell.angle_beta   90.00
_cell.angle_gamma   90.00
#
_symmetry.space_group_name_H-M   'P 1'
#
loop_
_entity.id
_entity.type
_entity.pdbx_description
1 polymer ?
#
loop_
_entity_poly.entity_id
_entity_poly.type
_entity_poly.pdbx_seq_one_letter_code
_entity_poly.pdbx_strand_id
1 'polypeptide(L)'
;MQPGKAPILSLTRSEFAAVRAYVQGMPAAMVAGRYLSDDGDDDAGGESALRLLLGLRDRMIQLAHLHNRQDLAELLELGPGRSNRGMDRRVEALAELERLGTARPRADHGIELWFSPALARRLRAQKISNLHILVELANRHGSAWWRSVPRIGALAGTVINRWLADHRDVVRDERGEPLLREHFGAQGRLTEAALGPRLRQLVPLELMREEGSATAQAAQYNSDSIVSFCCDLAAVRGWLAANRAQRSTWLAYRKEAERLLLWSAMDRRKPLAALDRQDRLEYFGFLRNPGPVRLWVGPRAPRESAAWRPFTGPLSESSVLHASRILGALFEWLQIQGYLADHVWQTETRANVQRAAVPASVGSPLSLDSLSRFLEWLAARGRDAEGLRYRAAEAAVRLLQEQHISFADLTTFTRDKIGTAGDHGCGAEALSAPTRVALERHWQDRGLDWHSQAGQPIVLVGPPRLPPTGRARRKADMSPGAGYSVRGLHALLSQAIERYREEEDEGFAARSPRDLAGRRTRMTRAGARGQDAAISTGSAAGIVESGTPAIG
;
A
#
# COMPACT_ATOMS: atom_id res chain seq x y z
N MET A 1 39.08 9.96 3.29
CA MET A 1 38.43 8.90 2.48
C MET A 1 37.36 9.56 1.63
N GLN A 2 37.72 9.95 0.41
CA GLN A 2 36.85 10.74 -0.47
C GLN A 2 35.59 9.94 -0.85
N PRO A 3 34.41 10.58 -0.90
CA PRO A 3 33.19 9.92 -1.33
C PRO A 3 33.40 9.45 -2.78
N GLY A 4 33.26 8.14 -3.00
CA GLY A 4 33.39 7.53 -4.32
C GLY A 4 32.54 8.28 -5.34
N LYS A 5 33.22 9.04 -6.21
CA LYS A 5 32.67 9.72 -7.38
C LYS A 5 31.87 8.65 -8.12
N ALA A 6 30.55 8.82 -8.20
CA ALA A 6 29.75 7.98 -9.08
C ALA A 6 30.39 8.08 -10.47
N PRO A 7 30.73 6.97 -11.15
CA PRO A 7 31.23 7.06 -12.51
C PRO A 7 30.07 7.56 -13.36
N ILE A 8 30.01 8.87 -13.52
CA ILE A 8 29.23 9.48 -14.59
C ILE A 8 29.85 8.88 -15.86
N LEU A 9 29.04 8.32 -16.75
CA LEU A 9 29.47 7.95 -18.12
C LEU A 9 29.94 9.19 -18.93
N SER A 10 30.24 10.31 -18.29
CA SER A 10 30.96 11.43 -18.88
C SER A 10 32.43 11.02 -18.97
N LEU A 11 32.72 10.16 -19.96
CA LEU A 11 34.09 9.99 -20.42
C LEU A 11 34.56 11.36 -20.92
N THR A 12 35.59 11.87 -20.29
CA THR A 12 36.22 13.13 -20.63
C THR A 12 36.99 13.00 -21.94
N ARG A 13 37.23 14.13 -22.60
CA ARG A 13 38.05 14.18 -23.82
C ARG A 13 39.44 13.58 -23.61
N SER A 14 39.98 13.76 -22.41
CA SER A 14 41.28 13.21 -21.98
C SER A 14 41.25 11.69 -21.85
N GLU A 15 40.17 11.10 -21.35
CA GLU A 15 40.00 9.63 -21.28
C GLU A 15 39.86 9.02 -22.68
N PHE A 16 39.16 9.68 -23.61
CA PHE A 16 39.13 9.29 -25.03
C PHE A 16 40.51 9.39 -25.69
N ALA A 17 41.27 10.45 -25.39
CA ALA A 17 42.64 10.60 -25.87
C ALA A 17 43.57 9.49 -25.33
N ALA A 18 43.42 9.12 -24.06
CA ALA A 18 44.21 8.05 -23.43
C ALA A 18 43.97 6.70 -24.13
N VAL A 19 42.70 6.30 -24.33
CA VAL A 19 42.40 5.03 -25.00
C VAL A 19 42.81 5.04 -26.47
N ARG A 20 42.69 6.19 -27.18
CA ARG A 20 43.24 6.33 -28.54
C ARG A 20 44.75 6.11 -28.60
N ALA A 21 45.50 6.75 -27.71
CA ALA A 21 46.96 6.62 -27.65
C ALA A 21 47.38 5.17 -27.34
N TYR A 22 46.65 4.48 -26.46
CA TYR A 22 46.88 3.07 -26.16
C TYR A 22 46.60 2.16 -27.36
N VAL A 23 45.46 2.37 -28.05
CA VAL A 23 45.11 1.61 -29.26
C VAL A 23 46.11 1.85 -30.39
N GLN A 24 46.73 3.04 -30.44
CA GLN A 24 47.81 3.42 -31.35
C GLN A 24 49.18 2.80 -31.00
N GLY A 25 49.27 1.97 -29.97
CA GLY A 25 50.49 1.24 -29.61
C GLY A 25 51.39 1.93 -28.60
N MET A 26 50.97 3.04 -27.99
CA MET A 26 51.74 3.66 -26.91
C MET A 26 51.70 2.78 -25.64
N PRO A 27 52.84 2.56 -24.95
CA PRO A 27 52.87 1.75 -23.73
C PRO A 27 51.93 2.28 -22.65
N ALA A 28 51.21 1.40 -21.97
CA ALA A 28 50.18 1.76 -20.98
C ALA A 28 50.70 2.70 -19.88
N ALA A 29 51.92 2.47 -19.39
CA ALA A 29 52.56 3.33 -18.38
C ALA A 29 52.75 4.79 -18.86
N MET A 30 53.15 4.98 -20.12
CA MET A 30 53.33 6.31 -20.71
C MET A 30 52.00 7.02 -20.96
N VAL A 31 50.98 6.29 -21.39
CA VAL A 31 49.64 6.84 -21.63
C VAL A 31 49.02 7.34 -20.34
N ALA A 32 49.08 6.53 -19.27
CA ALA A 32 48.52 6.92 -17.98
C ALA A 32 49.20 8.17 -17.42
N GLY A 33 50.54 8.22 -17.45
CA GLY A 33 51.32 9.37 -16.99
C GLY A 33 51.15 10.65 -17.81
N ARG A 34 50.69 10.55 -19.06
CA ARG A 34 50.54 11.71 -19.97
C ARG A 34 49.13 12.26 -20.06
N TYR A 35 48.12 11.40 -19.91
CA TYR A 35 46.72 11.75 -20.17
C TYR A 35 45.78 11.57 -18.96
N LEU A 36 46.18 10.81 -17.94
CA LEU A 36 45.32 10.41 -16.81
C LEU A 36 45.85 10.86 -15.44
N SER A 37 47.02 11.50 -15.38
CA SER A 37 47.61 12.02 -14.14
C SER A 37 46.79 13.18 -13.58
N ASP A 38 46.21 12.97 -12.40
CA ASP A 38 45.76 14.02 -11.48
C ASP A 38 46.91 14.24 -10.49
N ASP A 39 47.31 15.49 -10.25
CA ASP A 39 48.50 15.85 -9.47
C ASP A 39 48.52 15.13 -8.10
N GLY A 40 49.49 14.22 -7.91
CA GLY A 40 49.72 13.55 -6.63
C GLY A 40 50.50 12.24 -6.79
N ASP A 41 51.73 12.24 -6.31
CA ASP A 41 52.69 11.13 -6.30
C ASP A 41 52.09 9.76 -5.93
N ASP A 42 52.40 8.77 -6.76
CA ASP A 42 53.06 7.51 -6.39
C ASP A 42 53.19 6.63 -7.65
N ASP A 43 54.44 6.27 -8.00
CA ASP A 43 54.78 5.32 -9.07
C ASP A 43 54.21 3.92 -8.77
N ALA A 44 52.94 3.72 -9.06
CA ALA A 44 52.31 2.41 -9.07
C ALA A 44 52.36 1.84 -10.50
N GLY A 45 53.41 1.03 -10.75
CA GLY A 45 53.73 0.20 -11.92
C GLY A 45 52.76 0.05 -13.09
N GLY A 46 53.30 -0.19 -14.29
CA GLY A 46 52.57 -0.33 -15.56
C GLY A 46 51.37 -1.30 -15.57
N GLU A 47 51.29 -2.23 -14.61
CA GLU A 47 50.17 -3.14 -14.41
C GLU A 47 48.89 -2.42 -13.89
N SER A 48 49.04 -1.39 -13.04
CA SER A 48 47.95 -0.50 -12.63
C SER A 48 47.45 0.37 -13.78
N ALA A 49 48.37 0.92 -14.58
CA ALA A 49 48.06 1.73 -15.76
C ALA A 49 47.29 0.93 -16.83
N LEU A 50 47.71 -0.31 -17.10
CA LEU A 50 47.02 -1.20 -18.04
C LEU A 50 45.60 -1.53 -17.57
N ARG A 51 45.42 -1.84 -16.28
CA ARG A 51 44.10 -2.13 -15.69
C ARG A 51 43.15 -0.93 -15.79
N LEU A 52 43.67 0.30 -15.62
CA LEU A 52 42.90 1.54 -15.80
C LEU A 52 42.45 1.73 -17.25
N LEU A 53 43.36 1.55 -18.21
CA LEU A 53 43.06 1.71 -19.65
C LEU A 53 42.05 0.67 -20.15
N LEU A 54 42.20 -0.59 -19.74
CA LEU A 54 41.21 -1.63 -20.05
C LEU A 54 39.85 -1.29 -19.43
N GLY A 55 39.82 -0.76 -18.21
CA GLY A 55 38.59 -0.26 -17.59
C GLY A 55 37.94 0.91 -18.35
N LEU A 56 38.71 1.82 -18.94
CA LEU A 56 38.20 2.89 -19.79
C LEU A 56 37.68 2.36 -21.14
N ARG A 57 38.39 1.42 -21.76
CA ARG A 57 37.98 0.75 -23.00
C ARG A 57 36.65 0.00 -22.80
N ASP A 58 36.52 -0.76 -21.72
CA ASP A 58 35.30 -1.52 -21.44
C ASP A 58 34.10 -0.58 -21.22
N ARG A 59 34.32 0.61 -20.64
CA ARG A 59 33.29 1.68 -20.57
C ARG A 59 32.92 2.24 -21.95
N MET A 60 33.86 2.35 -22.88
CA MET A 60 33.60 2.79 -24.26
C MET A 60 32.86 1.74 -25.08
N ILE A 61 33.19 0.45 -24.91
CA ILE A 61 32.41 -0.67 -25.47
C ILE A 61 30.97 -0.62 -24.96
N GLN A 62 30.80 -0.39 -23.66
CA GLN A 62 29.48 -0.22 -23.06
C GLN A 62 28.73 1.00 -23.61
N LEU A 63 29.43 2.11 -23.89
CA LEU A 63 28.86 3.28 -24.56
C LEU A 63 28.44 2.97 -26.01
N ALA A 64 29.16 2.10 -26.72
CA ALA A 64 28.80 1.67 -28.08
C ALA A 64 27.49 0.86 -28.09
N HIS A 65 27.33 -0.07 -27.16
CA HIS A 65 26.08 -0.81 -26.99
C HIS A 65 24.91 0.12 -26.64
N LEU A 66 25.14 1.17 -25.84
CA LEU A 66 24.12 2.18 -25.50
C LEU A 66 23.60 2.95 -26.71
N HIS A 67 24.44 3.19 -27.72
CA HIS A 67 24.04 3.83 -28.99
C HIS A 67 23.55 2.83 -30.03
N ASN A 68 23.34 1.57 -29.65
CA ASN A 68 22.96 0.47 -30.54
C ASN A 68 23.96 0.26 -31.70
N ARG A 69 25.25 0.54 -31.45
CA ARG A 69 26.36 0.42 -32.40
C ARG A 69 27.23 -0.78 -32.03
N GLN A 70 26.69 -1.97 -32.26
CA GLN A 70 27.39 -3.23 -31.99
C GLN A 70 28.68 -3.36 -32.84
N ASP A 71 28.69 -2.76 -34.03
CA ASP A 71 29.86 -2.65 -34.89
C ASP A 71 31.05 -1.97 -34.19
N LEU A 72 30.81 -0.89 -33.44
CA LEU A 72 31.85 -0.15 -32.71
C LEU A 72 32.32 -0.92 -31.48
N ALA A 73 31.41 -1.65 -30.80
CA ALA A 73 31.74 -2.49 -29.66
C ALA A 73 32.70 -3.63 -30.07
N GLU A 74 32.35 -4.38 -31.12
CA GLU A 74 33.15 -5.49 -31.63
C GLU A 74 34.56 -5.03 -32.05
N LEU A 75 34.68 -3.85 -32.67
CA LEU A 75 35.97 -3.27 -33.04
C LEU A 75 36.88 -2.97 -31.83
N LEU A 76 36.31 -2.57 -30.70
CA LEU A 76 37.04 -2.22 -29.48
C LEU A 76 37.38 -3.44 -28.61
N GLU A 77 36.58 -4.50 -28.66
CA GLU A 77 36.85 -5.78 -27.97
C GLU A 77 38.09 -6.48 -28.54
N LEU A 78 38.25 -6.43 -29.86
CA LEU A 78 39.46 -6.84 -30.55
C LEU A 78 40.60 -5.92 -30.08
N GLY A 79 41.46 -6.39 -29.16
CA GLY A 79 42.56 -5.64 -28.53
C GLY A 79 43.56 -4.96 -29.50
N PRO A 80 44.70 -4.40 -29.01
CA PRO A 80 45.58 -3.55 -29.82
C PRO A 80 45.88 -4.13 -31.21
N GLY A 81 45.73 -3.30 -32.25
CA GLY A 81 45.83 -3.74 -33.64
C GLY A 81 47.24 -4.19 -33.99
N ARG A 82 47.36 -5.32 -34.71
CA ARG A 82 48.64 -5.77 -35.28
C ARG A 82 48.96 -5.12 -36.63
N SER A 83 48.01 -4.40 -37.23
CA SER A 83 48.15 -3.74 -38.54
C SER A 83 47.68 -2.28 -38.47
N ASN A 84 48.34 -1.40 -39.22
CA ASN A 84 48.01 0.04 -39.25
C ASN A 84 46.54 0.29 -39.61
N ARG A 85 46.00 -0.40 -40.63
CA ARG A 85 44.57 -0.31 -40.98
C ARG A 85 43.62 -0.70 -39.84
N GLY A 86 43.98 -1.71 -39.05
CA GLY A 86 43.17 -2.12 -37.89
C GLY A 86 43.26 -1.12 -36.74
N MET A 87 44.36 -0.38 -36.64
CA MET A 87 44.55 0.69 -35.69
C MET A 87 43.68 1.90 -36.05
N ASP A 88 43.73 2.33 -37.32
CA ASP A 88 42.98 3.48 -37.83
C ASP A 88 41.47 3.30 -37.66
N ARG A 89 40.94 2.12 -38.00
CA ARG A 89 39.50 1.79 -37.82
C ARG A 89 39.03 1.92 -36.38
N ARG A 90 39.88 1.60 -35.39
CA ARG A 90 39.52 1.73 -33.97
C ARG A 90 39.60 3.17 -33.50
N VAL A 91 40.58 3.93 -33.98
CA VAL A 91 40.65 5.37 -33.70
C VAL A 91 39.41 6.08 -34.25
N GLU A 92 38.98 5.71 -35.46
CA GLU A 92 37.74 6.20 -36.07
C GLU A 92 36.49 5.77 -35.28
N ALA A 93 36.42 4.52 -34.82
CA ALA A 93 35.37 4.05 -33.93
C ALA A 93 35.29 4.84 -32.61
N LEU A 94 36.44 5.14 -32.00
CA LEU A 94 36.54 5.97 -30.80
C LEU A 94 36.11 7.42 -31.05
N ALA A 95 36.45 7.98 -32.22
CA ALA A 95 36.02 9.32 -32.61
C ALA A 95 34.50 9.40 -32.85
N GLU A 96 33.92 8.36 -33.45
CA GLU A 96 32.46 8.27 -33.63
C GLU A 96 31.74 8.12 -32.27
N LEU A 97 32.30 7.34 -31.33
CA LEU A 97 31.81 7.25 -29.95
C LEU A 97 31.91 8.57 -29.19
N GLU A 98 33.01 9.31 -29.35
CA GLU A 98 33.20 10.64 -28.79
C GLU A 98 32.15 11.62 -29.33
N ARG A 99 31.80 11.51 -30.63
CA ARG A 99 30.75 12.32 -31.29
C ARG A 99 29.35 11.99 -30.80
N LEU A 100 29.05 10.71 -30.58
CA LEU A 100 27.76 10.23 -30.08
C LEU A 100 27.50 10.67 -28.62
N GLY A 101 28.55 10.91 -27.84
CA GLY A 101 28.48 11.47 -26.50
C GLY A 101 27.78 10.57 -25.47
N THR A 102 27.42 11.12 -24.30
CA THR A 102 26.69 10.37 -23.27
C THR A 102 25.28 10.07 -23.75
N ALA A 103 24.93 8.78 -23.91
CA ALA A 103 23.59 8.36 -24.28
C ALA A 103 22.55 8.92 -23.27
N ARG A 104 21.31 9.17 -23.70
CA ARG A 104 20.21 9.56 -22.78
C ARG A 104 19.66 8.32 -22.07
N PRO A 105 19.41 8.36 -20.76
CA PRO A 105 18.81 7.22 -20.06
C PRO A 105 17.40 6.93 -20.54
N ARG A 106 17.16 5.67 -20.91
CA ARG A 106 15.85 5.14 -21.28
C ARG A 106 15.43 4.07 -20.27
N ALA A 107 14.13 3.81 -20.16
CA ALA A 107 13.59 2.88 -19.17
C ALA A 107 14.09 1.44 -19.37
N ASP A 108 14.28 1.02 -20.62
CA ASP A 108 14.76 -0.29 -21.05
C ASP A 108 16.25 -0.52 -20.76
N HIS A 109 17.04 0.53 -20.52
CA HIS A 109 18.47 0.41 -20.25
C HIS A 109 18.79 -0.40 -18.99
N GLY A 110 19.74 -1.32 -19.12
CA GLY A 110 20.32 -2.07 -18.01
C GLY A 110 21.00 -1.16 -16.98
N ILE A 111 20.89 -1.51 -15.70
CA ILE A 111 21.44 -0.68 -14.60
C ILE A 111 22.97 -0.59 -14.58
N GLU A 112 23.65 -1.59 -15.11
CA GLU A 112 25.10 -1.65 -15.31
C GLU A 112 25.63 -0.52 -16.19
N LEU A 113 24.76 0.03 -17.05
CA LEU A 113 25.09 1.15 -17.91
C LEU A 113 25.22 2.44 -17.09
N TRP A 114 24.51 2.56 -15.97
CA TRP A 114 24.38 3.83 -15.23
C TRP A 114 25.04 3.83 -13.86
N PHE A 115 25.39 2.65 -13.33
CA PHE A 115 25.94 2.49 -11.99
C PHE A 115 27.20 1.65 -12.01
N SER A 116 28.09 1.86 -11.02
CA SER A 116 29.35 1.13 -10.92
C SER A 116 29.15 -0.40 -10.92
N PRO A 117 30.12 -1.21 -11.43
CA PRO A 117 29.96 -2.66 -11.51
C PRO A 117 29.62 -3.33 -10.17
N ALA A 118 30.15 -2.80 -9.05
CA ALA A 118 29.82 -3.28 -7.72
C ALA A 118 28.37 -2.99 -7.32
N LEU A 119 27.86 -1.78 -7.63
CA LEU A 119 26.48 -1.40 -7.34
C LEU A 119 25.49 -2.12 -8.26
N ALA A 120 25.81 -2.23 -9.54
CA ALA A 120 25.00 -2.93 -10.52
C ALA A 120 24.83 -4.42 -10.17
N ARG A 121 25.91 -5.11 -9.77
CA ARG A 121 25.84 -6.50 -9.29
C ARG A 121 24.91 -6.64 -8.07
N ARG A 122 24.98 -5.72 -7.11
CA ARG A 122 24.12 -5.74 -5.90
C ARG A 122 22.65 -5.56 -6.25
N LEU A 123 22.33 -4.64 -7.17
CA LEU A 123 20.97 -4.40 -7.64
C LEU A 123 20.42 -5.59 -8.45
N ARG A 124 21.22 -6.17 -9.36
CA ARG A 124 20.84 -7.38 -10.12
C ARG A 124 20.61 -8.59 -9.22
N ALA A 125 21.40 -8.76 -8.17
CA ALA A 125 21.18 -9.81 -7.17
C ALA A 125 19.82 -9.70 -6.47
N GLN A 126 19.17 -8.53 -6.54
CA GLN A 126 17.81 -8.26 -6.05
C GLN A 126 16.78 -8.15 -7.18
N LYS A 127 17.09 -8.70 -8.36
CA LYS A 127 16.24 -8.69 -9.57
C LYS A 127 15.93 -7.30 -10.13
N ILE A 128 16.73 -6.29 -9.80
CA ILE A 128 16.66 -4.95 -10.40
C ILE A 128 17.65 -4.95 -11.56
N SER A 129 17.19 -5.21 -12.79
CA SER A 129 18.07 -5.36 -13.96
C SER A 129 18.11 -4.14 -14.88
N ASN A 130 17.07 -3.30 -14.89
CA ASN A 130 16.98 -2.12 -15.75
C ASN A 130 16.44 -0.89 -14.98
N LEU A 131 16.52 0.27 -15.63
CA LEU A 131 16.05 1.54 -15.07
C LEU A 131 14.54 1.54 -14.82
N HIS A 132 13.75 0.86 -15.66
CA HIS A 132 12.30 0.73 -15.48
C HIS A 132 11.95 0.11 -14.11
N ILE A 133 12.52 -1.06 -13.80
CA ILE A 133 12.28 -1.75 -12.52
C ILE A 133 12.72 -0.88 -11.34
N LEU A 134 13.85 -0.18 -11.48
CA LEU A 134 14.34 0.73 -10.45
C LEU A 134 13.37 1.91 -10.22
N VAL A 135 12.85 2.51 -11.30
CA VAL A 135 11.89 3.61 -11.22
C VAL A 135 10.55 3.14 -10.66
N GLU A 136 10.06 1.96 -11.03
CA GLU A 136 8.85 1.39 -10.43
C GLU A 136 8.99 1.16 -8.93
N LEU A 137 10.15 0.63 -8.51
CA LEU A 137 10.47 0.41 -7.11
C LEU A 137 10.52 1.75 -6.33
N ALA A 138 11.17 2.75 -6.91
CA ALA A 138 11.21 4.12 -6.40
C ALA A 138 9.82 4.75 -6.30
N ASN A 139 8.96 4.57 -7.30
CA ASN A 139 7.58 5.05 -7.29
C ASN A 139 6.69 4.34 -6.25
N ARG A 140 7.00 3.09 -5.93
CA ARG A 140 6.23 2.29 -4.95
C ARG A 140 6.60 2.61 -3.51
N HIS A 141 7.89 2.86 -3.24
CA HIS A 141 8.40 3.04 -1.87
C HIS A 141 8.92 4.46 -1.56
N GLY A 142 8.90 5.35 -2.56
CA GLY A 142 9.44 6.71 -2.47
C GLY A 142 10.97 6.72 -2.35
N SER A 143 11.54 7.84 -1.89
CA SER A 143 12.99 8.03 -1.76
C SER A 143 13.66 7.08 -0.74
N ALA A 144 12.89 6.29 0.02
CA ALA A 144 13.40 5.32 0.99
C ALA A 144 13.35 3.87 0.48
N TRP A 145 13.12 3.65 -0.82
CA TRP A 145 13.02 2.32 -1.46
C TRP A 145 14.21 1.39 -1.16
N TRP A 146 15.42 1.94 -0.99
CA TRP A 146 16.61 1.16 -0.68
C TRP A 146 16.52 0.41 0.66
N ARG A 147 15.65 0.84 1.59
CA ARG A 147 15.43 0.15 2.87
C ARG A 147 14.73 -1.20 2.70
N SER A 148 13.98 -1.39 1.62
CA SER A 148 13.36 -2.68 1.29
C SER A 148 14.25 -3.59 0.44
N VAL A 149 15.46 -3.13 0.07
CA VAL A 149 16.38 -3.88 -0.78
C VAL A 149 17.56 -4.40 0.05
N PRO A 150 17.65 -5.72 0.27
CA PRO A 150 18.77 -6.32 0.99
C PRO A 150 20.12 -5.88 0.39
N ARG A 151 21.09 -5.63 1.27
CA ARG A 151 22.46 -5.28 0.89
C ARG A 151 22.54 -4.03 0.00
N ILE A 152 21.61 -3.07 0.09
CA ILE A 152 21.79 -1.71 -0.41
C ILE A 152 21.76 -0.74 0.78
N GLY A 153 22.87 -0.06 1.01
CA GLY A 153 23.03 0.86 2.15
C GLY A 153 22.52 2.27 1.84
N ALA A 154 22.36 3.08 2.88
CA ALA A 154 21.88 4.46 2.76
C ALA A 154 22.70 5.31 1.77
N LEU A 155 24.03 5.16 1.76
CA LEU A 155 24.91 5.89 0.84
C LEU A 155 24.59 5.58 -0.63
N ALA A 156 24.51 4.29 -0.98
CA ALA A 156 24.17 3.84 -2.33
C ALA A 156 22.75 4.28 -2.73
N GLY A 157 21.80 4.19 -1.78
CA GLY A 157 20.44 4.67 -1.98
C GLY A 157 20.39 6.18 -2.28
N THR A 158 21.14 6.99 -1.55
CA THR A 158 21.22 8.45 -1.77
C THR A 158 21.85 8.79 -3.12
N VAL A 159 22.90 8.08 -3.52
CA VAL A 159 23.55 8.27 -4.85
C VAL A 159 22.55 7.95 -5.96
N ILE A 160 21.84 6.83 -5.87
CA ILE A 160 20.83 6.46 -6.88
C ILE A 160 19.66 7.45 -6.87
N ASN A 161 19.19 7.89 -5.70
CA ASN A 161 18.11 8.88 -5.62
C ASN A 161 18.48 10.21 -6.26
N ARG A 162 19.73 10.66 -6.06
CA ARG A 162 20.24 11.87 -6.71
C ARG A 162 20.26 11.67 -8.22
N TRP A 163 20.83 10.57 -8.70
CA TRP A 163 20.86 10.25 -10.12
C TRP A 163 19.45 10.21 -10.74
N LEU A 164 18.48 9.58 -10.07
CA LEU A 164 17.07 9.54 -10.51
C LEU A 164 16.43 10.93 -10.53
N ALA A 165 16.75 11.79 -9.56
CA ALA A 165 16.24 13.17 -9.51
C ALA A 165 16.83 14.02 -10.65
N ASP A 166 18.13 13.90 -10.91
CA ASP A 166 18.83 14.63 -11.97
C ASP A 166 18.36 14.22 -13.38
N HIS A 167 17.87 12.98 -13.55
CA HIS A 167 17.39 12.44 -14.82
C HIS A 167 15.86 12.27 -14.87
N ARG A 168 15.12 12.98 -14.01
CA ARG A 168 13.66 12.89 -13.88
C ARG A 168 12.92 13.04 -15.21
N ASP A 169 13.31 14.03 -16.00
CA ASP A 169 12.65 14.38 -17.26
C ASP A 169 13.18 13.59 -18.46
N VAL A 170 14.18 12.74 -18.25
CA VAL A 170 14.86 12.01 -19.32
C VAL A 170 14.39 10.56 -19.39
N VAL A 171 14.11 9.93 -18.23
CA VAL A 171 13.53 8.58 -18.18
C VAL A 171 12.02 8.66 -18.43
N ARG A 172 11.64 8.54 -19.70
CA ARG A 172 10.25 8.60 -20.16
C ARG A 172 9.71 7.23 -20.54
N ASP A 173 8.39 7.11 -20.49
CA ASP A 173 7.67 5.97 -21.05
C ASP A 173 7.52 6.08 -22.59
N GLU A 174 6.88 5.09 -23.20
CA GLU A 174 6.59 5.05 -24.64
C GLU A 174 5.72 6.22 -25.13
N ARG A 175 5.00 6.87 -24.21
CA ARG A 175 4.12 8.03 -24.47
C ARG A 175 4.84 9.36 -24.25
N GLY A 176 6.11 9.33 -23.88
CA GLY A 176 6.92 10.51 -23.62
C GLY A 176 6.65 11.17 -22.27
N GLU A 177 5.97 10.51 -21.34
CA GLU A 177 5.73 11.03 -19.99
C GLU A 177 6.87 10.62 -19.03
N PRO A 178 7.29 11.49 -18.09
CA PRO A 178 8.27 11.11 -17.07
C PRO A 178 7.78 9.92 -16.25
N LEU A 179 8.57 8.84 -16.21
CA LEU A 179 8.21 7.63 -15.45
C LEU A 179 8.27 7.88 -13.93
N LEU A 180 9.10 8.82 -13.47
CA LEU A 180 9.32 9.11 -12.06
C LEU A 180 8.24 10.08 -11.53
N ARG A 181 7.40 9.59 -10.61
CA ARG A 181 6.22 10.31 -10.10
C ARG A 181 6.61 11.47 -9.19
N GLU A 182 5.78 12.51 -9.14
CA GLU A 182 6.09 13.80 -8.48
C GLU A 182 6.44 13.69 -6.99
N HIS A 183 5.93 12.67 -6.30
CA HIS A 183 6.25 12.44 -4.89
C HIS A 183 7.73 12.04 -4.69
N PHE A 184 8.39 11.48 -5.70
CA PHE A 184 9.78 11.03 -5.59
C PHE A 184 10.71 12.23 -5.61
N GLY A 185 11.63 12.28 -4.63
CA GLY A 185 12.55 13.41 -4.47
C GLY A 185 11.91 14.68 -3.93
N ALA A 186 10.58 14.71 -3.71
CA ALA A 186 9.90 15.84 -3.10
C ALA A 186 10.36 16.01 -1.64
N GLN A 187 11.11 17.09 -1.38
CA GLN A 187 11.65 17.42 -0.07
C GLN A 187 10.89 18.62 0.53
N GLY A 188 10.90 18.70 1.86
CA GLY A 188 10.28 19.80 2.58
C GLY A 188 8.81 19.59 2.94
N ARG A 189 8.23 20.67 3.46
CA ARG A 189 6.84 20.76 3.92
C ARG A 189 5.97 21.38 2.82
N LEU A 190 4.76 20.87 2.65
CA LEU A 190 3.74 21.50 1.81
C LEU A 190 3.39 22.88 2.38
N THR A 191 3.18 23.83 1.48
CA THR A 191 2.67 25.17 1.80
C THR A 191 1.17 25.21 1.60
N GLU A 192 0.51 26.13 2.31
CA GLU A 192 -0.93 26.31 2.18
C GLU A 192 -1.34 26.82 0.78
N ALA A 193 -2.38 26.22 0.20
CA ALA A 193 -2.89 26.57 -1.13
C ALA A 193 -4.38 26.92 -1.08
N ALA A 194 -4.77 27.95 -1.84
CA ALA A 194 -6.18 28.33 -1.97
C ALA A 194 -6.95 27.28 -2.78
N LEU A 195 -8.07 26.81 -2.23
CA LEU A 195 -8.99 25.92 -2.93
C LEU A 195 -9.80 26.75 -3.94
N GLY A 196 -9.67 26.41 -5.22
CA GLY A 196 -10.40 27.06 -6.30
C GLY A 196 -9.93 26.60 -7.69
N PRO A 197 -10.46 27.20 -8.76
CA PRO A 197 -10.13 26.83 -10.15
C PRO A 197 -8.64 26.95 -10.52
N ARG A 198 -7.89 27.72 -9.73
CA ARG A 198 -6.46 27.98 -9.92
C ARG A 198 -5.56 27.09 -9.07
N LEU A 199 -6.10 26.11 -8.36
CA LEU A 199 -5.30 25.15 -7.59
C LEU A 199 -4.30 24.46 -8.52
N ARG A 200 -3.00 24.50 -8.18
CA ARG A 200 -1.93 23.85 -8.97
C ARG A 200 -1.22 22.74 -8.23
N GLN A 201 -1.41 22.66 -6.91
CA GLN A 201 -0.74 21.72 -6.03
C GLN A 201 -1.78 20.99 -5.19
N LEU A 202 -1.69 19.68 -5.13
CA LEU A 202 -2.51 18.90 -4.20
C LEU A 202 -2.00 19.15 -2.78
N VAL A 203 -2.89 19.63 -1.92
CA VAL A 203 -2.62 19.84 -0.50
C VAL A 203 -3.66 19.12 0.35
N PRO A 204 -3.30 18.58 1.52
CA PRO A 204 -4.27 18.07 2.48
C PRO A 204 -5.24 19.17 2.92
N LEU A 205 -6.41 18.77 3.42
CA LEU A 205 -7.48 19.63 3.91
C LEU A 205 -7.02 20.66 4.96
N GLU A 206 -6.09 20.27 5.83
CA GLU A 206 -5.48 21.16 6.83
C GLU A 206 -4.64 22.29 6.23
N LEU A 207 -4.17 22.16 4.99
CA LEU A 207 -3.38 23.15 4.26
C LEU A 207 -4.18 23.83 3.14
N MET A 208 -5.47 23.52 3.00
CA MET A 208 -6.36 24.25 2.11
C MET A 208 -6.75 25.59 2.74
N ARG A 209 -6.67 26.66 1.97
CA ARG A 209 -7.18 27.98 2.32
C ARG A 209 -8.40 28.32 1.47
N GLU A 210 -9.25 29.17 2.01
CA GLU A 210 -10.33 29.79 1.24
C GLU A 210 -9.68 30.77 0.25
N GLU A 211 -10.17 30.81 -0.99
CA GLU A 211 -9.70 31.78 -1.97
C GLU A 211 -10.10 33.18 -1.47
N GLY A 212 -9.10 34.03 -1.20
CA GLY A 212 -9.35 35.36 -0.62
C GLY A 212 -10.28 36.16 -1.53
N SER A 213 -11.26 36.82 -0.90
CA SER A 213 -12.26 37.71 -1.49
C SER A 213 -11.66 38.98 -2.11
N ALA A 214 -10.63 38.87 -2.95
CA ALA A 214 -10.01 40.00 -3.63
C ALA A 214 -10.73 40.38 -4.93
N THR A 215 -11.70 39.57 -5.38
CA THR A 215 -12.61 39.87 -6.49
C THR A 215 -14.04 40.16 -6.04
N ALA A 216 -14.28 40.39 -4.74
CA ALA A 216 -15.59 40.84 -4.28
C ALA A 216 -15.98 42.24 -4.80
N GLN A 217 -15.04 43.04 -5.31
CA GLN A 217 -15.39 44.30 -6.00
C GLN A 217 -15.92 44.10 -7.45
N ALA A 218 -15.87 42.89 -8.02
CA ALA A 218 -16.42 42.61 -9.35
C ALA A 218 -17.74 41.81 -9.32
N ALA A 219 -18.17 41.33 -8.16
CA ALA A 219 -19.41 40.56 -7.99
C ALA A 219 -20.62 41.43 -7.59
N GLN A 220 -20.57 42.73 -7.88
CA GLN A 220 -21.66 43.67 -7.60
C GLN A 220 -22.69 43.74 -8.73
N TYR A 221 -22.93 42.65 -9.48
CA TYR A 221 -24.05 42.53 -10.42
C TYR A 221 -24.44 41.06 -10.62
N ASN A 222 -25.16 40.47 -9.66
CA ASN A 222 -26.28 39.52 -9.83
C ASN A 222 -26.47 38.69 -8.55
N SER A 223 -27.59 38.95 -7.89
CA SER A 223 -28.03 38.35 -6.63
C SER A 223 -28.64 36.95 -6.80
N ASP A 224 -27.96 36.03 -7.49
CA ASP A 224 -28.47 34.65 -7.70
C ASP A 224 -27.40 33.54 -7.73
N SER A 225 -26.16 33.78 -7.30
CA SER A 225 -25.14 32.70 -7.24
C SER A 225 -24.08 32.92 -6.16
N ILE A 226 -24.46 32.69 -4.90
CA ILE A 226 -23.52 32.57 -3.77
C ILE A 226 -23.12 31.09 -3.61
N VAL A 227 -22.46 30.52 -4.62
CA VAL A 227 -21.74 29.25 -4.42
C VAL A 227 -20.33 29.40 -4.96
N SER A 228 -19.39 29.61 -4.05
CA SER A 228 -17.97 29.70 -4.32
C SER A 228 -17.22 28.58 -3.58
N PHE A 229 -16.05 28.18 -4.09
CA PHE A 229 -15.17 27.21 -3.45
C PHE A 229 -14.79 27.58 -2.00
N CYS A 230 -14.79 28.87 -1.67
CA CYS A 230 -14.55 29.34 -0.31
C CYS A 230 -15.62 28.80 0.66
N CYS A 231 -16.87 28.80 0.21
CA CYS A 231 -17.99 28.29 0.99
C CYS A 231 -17.93 26.76 1.11
N ASP A 232 -17.39 26.04 0.11
CA ASP A 232 -17.26 24.58 0.14
C ASP A 232 -16.29 24.12 1.24
N LEU A 233 -15.14 24.80 1.35
CA LEU A 233 -14.12 24.45 2.35
C LEU A 233 -14.66 24.67 3.78
N ALA A 234 -15.35 25.79 4.01
CA ALA A 234 -16.00 26.09 5.28
C ALA A 234 -17.10 25.07 5.60
N ALA A 235 -17.95 24.72 4.63
CA ALA A 235 -19.04 23.77 4.81
C ALA A 235 -18.53 22.35 5.11
N VAL A 236 -17.52 21.87 4.39
CA VAL A 236 -16.88 20.57 4.66
C VAL A 236 -16.22 20.55 6.04
N ARG A 237 -15.57 21.64 6.46
CA ARG A 237 -15.01 21.75 7.82
C ARG A 237 -16.12 21.70 8.89
N GLY A 238 -17.25 22.37 8.66
CA GLY A 238 -18.43 22.29 9.51
C GLY A 238 -18.96 20.86 9.65
N TRP A 239 -19.13 20.15 8.53
CA TRP A 239 -19.56 18.76 8.54
C TRP A 239 -18.62 17.83 9.31
N LEU A 240 -17.31 18.00 9.11
CA LEU A 240 -16.31 17.21 9.82
C LEU A 240 -16.26 17.53 11.31
N ALA A 241 -16.52 18.79 11.71
CA ALA A 241 -16.62 19.17 13.11
C ALA A 241 -17.83 18.50 13.79
N ALA A 242 -18.98 18.43 13.10
CA ALA A 242 -20.19 17.77 13.59
C ALA A 242 -20.01 16.25 13.80
N ASN A 243 -19.07 15.62 13.08
CA ASN A 243 -18.84 14.16 13.10
C ASN A 243 -17.59 13.72 13.90
N ARG A 244 -17.15 14.53 14.87
CA ARG A 244 -15.86 14.31 15.57
C ARG A 244 -15.85 13.20 16.64
N ALA A 245 -17.02 12.65 16.99
CA ALA A 245 -17.17 11.71 18.10
C ALA A 245 -16.35 10.41 17.96
N GLN A 246 -16.24 9.85 16.73
CA GLN A 246 -15.46 8.64 16.47
C GLN A 246 -14.29 8.92 15.52
N ARG A 247 -13.05 8.76 16.02
CA ARG A 247 -11.82 9.11 15.30
C ARG A 247 -11.65 8.33 13.99
N SER A 248 -11.99 7.03 13.97
CA SER A 248 -11.85 6.21 12.76
C SER A 248 -12.81 6.64 11.65
N THR A 249 -14.07 6.91 12.00
CA THR A 249 -15.10 7.44 11.11
C THR A 249 -14.72 8.83 10.60
N TRP A 250 -14.30 9.72 11.50
CA TRP A 250 -13.86 11.06 11.14
C TRP A 250 -12.67 11.06 10.16
N LEU A 251 -11.70 10.16 10.35
CA LEU A 251 -10.57 10.02 9.41
C LEU A 251 -11.01 9.54 8.03
N ALA A 252 -12.02 8.66 7.95
CA ALA A 252 -12.60 8.23 6.69
C ALA A 252 -13.34 9.39 6.00
N TYR A 253 -14.15 10.14 6.75
CA TYR A 253 -14.91 11.28 6.25
C TYR A 253 -13.98 12.37 5.72
N ARG A 254 -12.97 12.75 6.50
CA ARG A 254 -11.96 13.74 6.08
C ARG A 254 -11.29 13.31 4.78
N LYS A 255 -10.88 12.05 4.68
CA LYS A 255 -10.15 11.53 3.52
C LYS A 255 -11.01 11.57 2.25
N GLU A 256 -12.28 11.14 2.31
CA GLU A 256 -13.11 11.12 1.09
C GLU A 256 -13.60 12.54 0.70
N ALA A 257 -13.91 13.41 1.67
CA ALA A 257 -14.25 14.80 1.39
C ALA A 257 -13.06 15.58 0.78
N GLU A 258 -11.86 15.39 1.32
CA GLU A 258 -10.61 15.95 0.78
C GLU A 258 -10.37 15.56 -0.68
N ARG A 259 -10.57 14.28 -1.01
CA ARG A 259 -10.39 13.80 -2.39
C ARG A 259 -11.38 14.45 -3.34
N LEU A 260 -12.63 14.61 -2.92
CA LEU A 260 -13.64 15.26 -3.75
C LEU A 260 -13.32 16.74 -3.96
N LEU A 261 -12.98 17.48 -2.90
CA LEU A 261 -12.59 18.90 -3.00
C LEU A 261 -11.40 19.12 -3.94
N LEU A 262 -10.36 18.30 -3.80
CA LEU A 262 -9.20 18.37 -4.68
C LEU A 262 -9.58 18.07 -6.14
N TRP A 263 -10.40 17.04 -6.37
CA TRP A 263 -10.80 16.65 -7.72
C TRP A 263 -11.69 17.71 -8.36
N SER A 264 -12.66 18.24 -7.63
CA SER A 264 -13.57 19.27 -8.13
C SER A 264 -12.82 20.55 -8.49
N ALA A 265 -11.82 20.95 -7.69
CA ALA A 265 -10.98 22.10 -7.97
C ALA A 265 -10.02 21.88 -9.17
N MET A 266 -9.35 20.73 -9.22
CA MET A 266 -8.31 20.45 -10.24
C MET A 266 -8.88 20.06 -11.61
N ASP A 267 -9.88 19.17 -11.63
CA ASP A 267 -10.39 18.53 -12.85
C ASP A 267 -11.61 19.28 -13.39
N ARG A 268 -12.60 19.54 -12.53
CA ARG A 268 -13.86 20.18 -12.95
C ARG A 268 -13.84 21.69 -12.94
N ARG A 269 -13.04 22.29 -12.05
CA ARG A 269 -13.10 23.72 -11.70
C ARG A 269 -14.51 24.17 -11.29
N LYS A 270 -15.29 23.27 -10.68
CA LYS A 270 -16.64 23.51 -10.18
C LYS A 270 -16.69 23.42 -8.64
N PRO A 271 -17.38 24.34 -7.94
CA PRO A 271 -17.66 24.17 -6.52
C PRO A 271 -18.62 22.97 -6.30
N LEU A 272 -18.70 22.45 -5.07
CA LEU A 272 -19.47 21.25 -4.76
C LEU A 272 -20.95 21.37 -5.14
N ALA A 273 -21.56 22.55 -4.97
CA ALA A 273 -22.97 22.75 -5.33
C ALA A 273 -23.24 22.73 -6.83
N ALA A 274 -22.21 22.98 -7.65
CA ALA A 274 -22.32 22.96 -9.10
C ALA A 274 -22.04 21.57 -9.70
N LEU A 275 -21.72 20.56 -8.88
CA LEU A 275 -21.46 19.21 -9.35
C LEU A 275 -22.76 18.50 -9.73
N ASP A 276 -22.82 18.03 -10.98
CA ASP A 276 -23.99 17.36 -11.54
C ASP A 276 -23.86 15.82 -11.57
N ARG A 277 -24.84 15.14 -12.16
CA ARG A 277 -24.87 13.67 -12.29
C ARG A 277 -23.69 13.13 -13.09
N GLN A 278 -23.28 13.85 -14.13
CA GLN A 278 -22.18 13.45 -14.98
C GLN A 278 -20.86 13.59 -14.22
N ASP A 279 -20.67 14.69 -13.49
CA ASP A 279 -19.51 14.88 -12.60
C ASP A 279 -19.41 13.76 -11.55
N ARG A 280 -20.53 13.32 -10.99
CA ARG A 280 -20.57 12.18 -10.05
C ARG A 280 -20.06 10.88 -10.69
N LEU A 281 -20.49 10.56 -11.90
CA LEU A 281 -20.03 9.37 -12.63
C LEU A 281 -18.52 9.45 -12.92
N GLU A 282 -18.06 10.60 -13.37
CA GLU A 282 -16.65 10.83 -13.70
C GLU A 282 -15.75 10.78 -12.45
N TYR A 283 -16.21 11.32 -11.31
CA TYR A 283 -15.49 11.17 -10.05
C TYR A 283 -15.33 9.72 -9.62
N PHE A 284 -16.38 8.88 -9.75
CA PHE A 284 -16.25 7.46 -9.43
C PHE A 284 -15.39 6.69 -10.43
N GLY A 285 -15.37 7.08 -11.71
CA GLY A 285 -14.38 6.62 -12.68
C GLY A 285 -12.96 6.98 -12.25
N PHE A 286 -12.76 8.22 -11.79
CA PHE A 286 -11.49 8.71 -11.27
C PHE A 286 -11.04 7.96 -10.00
N LEU A 287 -11.94 7.61 -9.07
CA LEU A 287 -11.56 6.80 -7.90
C LEU A 287 -11.01 5.42 -8.30
N ARG A 288 -11.56 4.81 -9.35
CA ARG A 288 -11.08 3.53 -9.91
C ARG A 288 -9.76 3.68 -10.65
N ASN A 289 -9.53 4.82 -11.28
CA ASN A 289 -8.29 5.09 -12.01
C ASN A 289 -7.84 6.55 -11.85
N PRO A 290 -7.18 6.90 -10.73
CA PRO A 290 -6.85 8.29 -10.42
C PRO A 290 -5.76 8.83 -11.35
N GLY A 291 -6.15 9.67 -12.29
CA GLY A 291 -5.29 10.28 -13.31
C GLY A 291 -5.15 11.80 -13.15
N PRO A 292 -3.98 12.40 -13.49
CA PRO A 292 -2.72 11.75 -13.85
C PRO A 292 -2.05 11.03 -12.67
N VAL A 293 -1.62 9.76 -12.86
CA VAL A 293 -1.05 8.92 -11.79
C VAL A 293 0.16 9.57 -11.11
N ARG A 294 0.99 10.30 -11.88
CA ARG A 294 2.17 11.03 -11.38
C ARG A 294 1.82 12.05 -10.29
N LEU A 295 0.64 12.65 -10.38
CA LEU A 295 0.16 13.73 -9.53
C LEU A 295 -0.68 13.21 -8.38
N TRP A 296 -1.51 12.18 -8.58
CA TRP A 296 -2.49 11.73 -7.58
C TRP A 296 -2.05 10.54 -6.73
N VAL A 297 -1.09 9.76 -7.22
CA VAL A 297 -0.74 8.44 -6.64
C VAL A 297 0.70 8.41 -6.12
N GLY A 298 0.86 8.06 -4.85
CA GLY A 298 2.17 7.89 -4.23
C GLY A 298 2.16 6.99 -2.98
N PRO A 299 3.33 6.61 -2.46
CA PRO A 299 3.45 5.88 -1.20
C PRO A 299 2.86 6.69 -0.05
N ARG A 300 2.57 6.01 1.06
CA ARG A 300 2.14 6.70 2.29
C ARG A 300 3.25 7.63 2.79
N ALA A 301 2.93 8.92 2.89
CA ALA A 301 3.80 9.95 3.44
C ALA A 301 3.07 10.75 4.53
N PRO A 302 3.81 11.41 5.45
CA PRO A 302 3.22 12.39 6.36
C PRO A 302 2.42 13.44 5.59
N ARG A 303 1.28 13.87 6.12
CA ARG A 303 0.35 14.76 5.39
C ARG A 303 0.97 16.12 5.05
N GLU A 304 1.79 16.65 5.93
CA GLU A 304 2.52 17.90 5.70
C GLU A 304 3.70 17.75 4.72
N SER A 305 4.07 16.54 4.28
CA SER A 305 5.24 16.33 3.43
C SER A 305 4.94 16.65 1.97
N ALA A 306 5.90 17.25 1.25
CA ALA A 306 5.80 17.47 -0.20
C ALA A 306 5.58 16.18 -1.02
N ALA A 307 5.95 15.02 -0.46
CA ALA A 307 5.72 13.71 -1.06
C ALA A 307 4.28 13.17 -0.84
N TRP A 308 3.43 13.87 -0.09
CA TRP A 308 2.07 13.44 0.19
C TRP A 308 1.22 13.38 -1.08
N ARG A 309 0.40 12.33 -1.20
CA ARG A 309 -0.54 12.11 -2.30
C ARG A 309 -1.88 11.57 -1.77
N PRO A 310 -3.04 11.96 -2.34
CA PRO A 310 -4.35 11.52 -1.83
C PRO A 310 -4.64 10.02 -2.05
N PHE A 311 -3.94 9.39 -3.00
CA PHE A 311 -4.10 7.98 -3.34
C PHE A 311 -2.78 7.22 -3.20
N THR A 312 -2.89 5.97 -2.73
CA THR A 312 -1.78 5.00 -2.80
C THR A 312 -1.89 4.06 -4.00
N GLY A 313 -2.99 4.19 -4.76
CA GLY A 313 -3.32 3.41 -5.95
C GLY A 313 -4.81 3.52 -6.26
N PRO A 314 -5.26 2.88 -7.35
CA PRO A 314 -6.67 2.60 -7.66
C PRO A 314 -7.47 2.10 -6.46
N LEU A 315 -8.72 2.54 -6.32
CA LEU A 315 -9.63 1.99 -5.31
C LEU A 315 -10.31 0.70 -5.82
N SER A 316 -10.52 -0.25 -4.91
CA SER A 316 -11.41 -1.41 -5.16
C SER A 316 -12.88 -0.97 -5.20
N GLU A 317 -13.75 -1.77 -5.85
CA GLU A 317 -15.21 -1.50 -5.86
C GLU A 317 -15.79 -1.34 -4.45
N SER A 318 -15.36 -2.18 -3.50
CA SER A 318 -15.77 -2.06 -2.10
C SER A 318 -15.37 -0.72 -1.46
N SER A 319 -14.23 -0.15 -1.87
CA SER A 319 -13.76 1.15 -1.38
C SER A 319 -14.48 2.31 -2.09
N VAL A 320 -14.80 2.17 -3.38
CA VAL A 320 -15.60 3.14 -4.13
C VAL A 320 -17.01 3.23 -3.53
N LEU A 321 -17.67 2.10 -3.27
CA LEU A 321 -18.97 2.07 -2.62
C LEU A 321 -18.94 2.69 -1.21
N HIS A 322 -17.86 2.47 -0.47
CA HIS A 322 -17.69 3.10 0.84
C HIS A 322 -17.54 4.63 0.72
N ALA A 323 -16.75 5.10 -0.25
CA ALA A 323 -16.62 6.52 -0.55
C ALA A 323 -17.96 7.14 -1.00
N SER A 324 -18.73 6.46 -1.85
CA SER A 324 -20.07 6.89 -2.28
C SER A 324 -21.02 7.13 -1.10
N ARG A 325 -21.06 6.22 -0.11
CA ARG A 325 -21.88 6.40 1.10
C ARG A 325 -21.44 7.58 1.97
N ILE A 326 -20.12 7.77 2.13
CA ILE A 326 -19.57 8.88 2.91
C ILE A 326 -19.91 10.21 2.24
N LEU A 327 -19.74 10.28 0.93
CA LEU A 327 -20.08 11.48 0.16
C LEU A 327 -21.59 11.72 0.14
N GLY A 328 -22.41 10.67 0.08
CA GLY A 328 -23.85 10.83 0.22
C GLY A 328 -24.26 11.48 1.54
N ALA A 329 -23.70 11.00 2.65
CA ALA A 329 -23.92 11.60 3.97
C ALA A 329 -23.40 13.05 4.08
N LEU A 330 -22.33 13.41 3.35
CA LEU A 330 -21.86 14.79 3.25
C LEU A 330 -22.89 15.67 2.54
N PHE A 331 -23.34 15.27 1.34
CA PHE A 331 -24.27 16.07 0.55
C PHE A 331 -25.66 16.18 1.19
N GLU A 332 -26.15 15.13 1.84
CA GLU A 332 -27.37 15.15 2.65
C GLU A 332 -27.25 16.19 3.78
N TRP A 333 -26.11 16.21 4.50
CA TRP A 333 -25.88 17.21 5.54
C TRP A 333 -25.80 18.63 4.99
N LEU A 334 -25.12 18.82 3.86
CA LEU A 334 -25.03 20.13 3.18
C LEU A 334 -26.41 20.66 2.79
N GLN A 335 -27.29 19.79 2.26
CA GLN A 335 -28.67 20.15 1.95
C GLN A 335 -29.45 20.54 3.20
N ILE A 336 -29.34 19.77 4.30
CA ILE A 336 -30.02 20.08 5.57
C ILE A 336 -29.59 21.44 6.14
N GLN A 337 -28.32 21.80 5.99
CA GLN A 337 -27.80 23.11 6.42
C GLN A 337 -28.12 24.26 5.45
N GLY A 338 -28.89 24.01 4.38
CA GLY A 338 -29.26 25.02 3.39
C GLY A 338 -28.11 25.43 2.46
N TYR A 339 -27.00 24.66 2.45
CA TYR A 339 -25.88 24.92 1.54
C TYR A 339 -26.23 24.58 0.09
N LEU A 340 -27.10 23.58 -0.11
CA LEU A 340 -27.58 23.10 -1.40
C LEU A 340 -29.11 23.03 -1.38
N ALA A 341 -29.75 23.40 -2.49
CA ALA A 341 -31.19 23.16 -2.65
C ALA A 341 -31.49 21.67 -2.93
N ASP A 342 -30.68 21.04 -3.79
CA ASP A 342 -30.78 19.62 -4.18
C ASP A 342 -29.39 19.04 -4.51
N HIS A 343 -29.26 17.70 -4.54
CA HIS A 343 -28.01 17.01 -4.89
C HIS A 343 -28.20 15.64 -5.57
N VAL A 344 -27.24 15.28 -6.41
CA VAL A 344 -27.21 13.97 -7.12
C VAL A 344 -26.48 12.86 -6.36
N TRP A 345 -25.84 13.21 -5.24
CA TRP A 345 -24.99 12.32 -4.45
C TRP A 345 -25.80 11.52 -3.42
N GLN A 346 -26.70 10.66 -3.86
CA GLN A 346 -27.53 9.87 -2.94
C GLN A 346 -26.72 8.76 -2.24
N THR A 347 -27.02 8.48 -0.97
CA THR A 347 -26.40 7.38 -0.23
C THR A 347 -26.78 6.03 -0.84
N GLU A 348 -25.80 5.33 -1.42
CA GLU A 348 -26.01 4.00 -1.98
C GLU A 348 -26.24 2.94 -0.89
N THR A 349 -27.49 2.52 -0.73
CA THR A 349 -27.86 1.34 0.05
C THR A 349 -27.47 0.04 -0.68
N ARG A 350 -27.18 -1.04 0.07
CA ARG A 350 -26.81 -2.36 -0.50
C ARG A 350 -27.80 -2.86 -1.57
N ALA A 351 -29.07 -2.51 -1.43
CA ALA A 351 -30.13 -2.87 -2.37
C ALA A 351 -29.94 -2.26 -3.77
N ASN A 352 -29.34 -1.06 -3.87
CA ASN A 352 -29.12 -0.41 -5.17
C ASN A 352 -27.95 -1.01 -5.96
N VAL A 353 -26.97 -1.61 -5.27
CA VAL A 353 -25.82 -2.29 -5.89
C VAL A 353 -26.19 -3.70 -6.38
N GLN A 354 -27.15 -4.35 -5.71
CA GLN A 354 -27.62 -5.69 -6.07
C GLN A 354 -28.43 -5.74 -7.38
N ARG A 355 -28.95 -4.59 -7.86
CA ARG A 355 -29.61 -4.51 -9.17
C ARG A 355 -28.63 -4.51 -10.36
N ALA A 356 -27.33 -4.35 -10.12
CA ALA A 356 -26.33 -4.19 -11.19
C ALA A 356 -25.14 -5.19 -11.13
N ALA A 357 -25.12 -6.15 -10.21
CA ALA A 357 -24.01 -7.10 -10.09
C ALA A 357 -24.48 -8.56 -9.97
N VAL A 358 -23.92 -9.40 -10.85
CA VAL A 358 -23.85 -10.87 -10.80
C VAL A 358 -23.60 -11.35 -9.36
N PRO A 359 -24.22 -12.45 -8.89
CA PRO A 359 -24.20 -12.82 -7.48
C PRO A 359 -22.77 -13.12 -6.99
N ALA A 360 -22.24 -12.21 -6.17
CA ALA A 360 -21.12 -12.52 -5.28
C ALA A 360 -21.59 -13.62 -4.33
N SER A 361 -20.90 -14.77 -4.33
CA SER A 361 -21.23 -15.88 -3.44
C SER A 361 -21.20 -15.40 -1.99
N VAL A 362 -22.38 -15.33 -1.37
CA VAL A 362 -22.50 -15.18 0.06
C VAL A 362 -21.92 -16.47 0.64
N GLY A 363 -20.71 -16.38 1.21
CA GLY A 363 -20.05 -17.52 1.83
C GLY A 363 -21.01 -18.24 2.79
N SER A 364 -21.02 -19.58 2.71
CA SER A 364 -21.86 -20.42 3.56
C SER A 364 -21.68 -20.04 5.04
N PRO A 365 -22.77 -19.96 5.83
CA PRO A 365 -22.66 -19.66 7.25
C PRO A 365 -21.82 -20.74 7.95
N LEU A 366 -20.88 -20.31 8.81
CA LEU A 366 -20.06 -21.23 9.60
C LEU A 366 -20.96 -22.05 10.53
N SER A 367 -20.89 -23.38 10.47
CA SER A 367 -21.64 -24.26 11.38
C SER A 367 -20.97 -24.35 12.75
N LEU A 368 -21.77 -24.55 13.81
CA LEU A 368 -21.25 -24.74 15.17
C LEU A 368 -20.30 -25.95 15.24
N ASP A 369 -20.63 -27.05 14.55
CA ASP A 369 -19.78 -28.24 14.52
C ASP A 369 -18.42 -27.98 13.86
N SER A 370 -18.40 -27.21 12.76
CA SER A 370 -17.12 -26.82 12.13
C SER A 370 -16.30 -25.89 13.01
N LEU A 371 -16.95 -24.98 13.74
CA LEU A 371 -16.27 -24.12 14.69
C LEU A 371 -15.72 -24.92 15.89
N SER A 372 -16.46 -25.90 16.41
CA SER A 372 -16.00 -26.79 17.48
C SER A 372 -14.78 -27.60 17.04
N ARG A 373 -14.79 -28.20 15.84
CA ARG A 373 -13.62 -28.90 15.26
C ARG A 373 -12.42 -27.98 15.13
N PHE A 374 -12.62 -26.74 14.69
CA PHE A 374 -11.54 -25.75 14.62
C PHE A 374 -10.98 -25.38 16.02
N LEU A 375 -11.82 -25.22 17.03
CA LEU A 375 -11.41 -24.95 18.41
C LEU A 375 -10.66 -26.16 19.03
N GLU A 376 -11.11 -27.38 18.76
CA GLU A 376 -10.43 -28.61 19.18
C GLU A 376 -9.05 -28.74 18.53
N TRP A 377 -8.94 -28.42 17.25
CA TRP A 377 -7.67 -28.37 16.52
C TRP A 377 -6.71 -27.32 17.10
N LEU A 378 -7.21 -26.12 17.42
CA LEU A 378 -6.42 -25.09 18.11
C LEU A 378 -5.95 -25.57 19.48
N ALA A 379 -6.82 -26.20 20.25
CA ALA A 379 -6.48 -26.76 21.57
C ALA A 379 -5.46 -27.89 21.47
N ALA A 380 -5.53 -28.73 20.42
CA ALA A 380 -4.57 -29.79 20.17
C ALA A 380 -3.17 -29.23 19.87
N ARG A 381 -3.05 -28.32 18.90
CA ARG A 381 -1.79 -27.64 18.58
C ARG A 381 -1.29 -26.75 19.72
N GLY A 382 -2.20 -26.27 20.55
CA GLY A 382 -1.91 -25.52 21.75
C GLY A 382 -1.26 -26.36 22.86
N ARG A 383 -1.23 -27.70 22.78
CA ARG A 383 -0.51 -28.55 23.76
C ARG A 383 0.99 -28.59 23.53
N ASP A 384 1.45 -28.23 22.34
CA ASP A 384 2.88 -28.24 22.02
C ASP A 384 3.63 -27.13 22.76
N ALA A 385 4.93 -27.35 23.03
CA ALA A 385 5.80 -26.36 23.67
C ALA A 385 5.90 -25.05 22.86
N GLU A 386 5.82 -25.16 21.52
CA GLU A 386 5.80 -24.01 20.60
C GLU A 386 4.38 -23.51 20.26
N GLY A 387 3.35 -24.12 20.87
CA GLY A 387 1.93 -23.87 20.62
C GLY A 387 1.37 -22.53 21.11
N LEU A 388 2.22 -21.61 21.59
CA LEU A 388 1.88 -20.31 22.18
C LEU A 388 0.89 -19.50 21.33
N ARG A 389 1.08 -19.51 20.01
CA ARG A 389 0.21 -18.78 19.07
C ARG A 389 -1.18 -19.41 18.95
N TYR A 390 -1.27 -20.74 19.02
CA TYR A 390 -2.54 -21.46 18.96
C TYR A 390 -3.33 -21.32 20.25
N ARG A 391 -2.67 -21.33 21.42
CA ARG A 391 -3.30 -21.00 22.71
C ARG A 391 -3.87 -19.58 22.72
N ALA A 392 -3.10 -18.61 22.21
CA ALA A 392 -3.58 -17.22 22.05
C ALA A 392 -4.76 -17.11 21.08
N ALA A 393 -4.75 -17.87 19.97
CA ALA A 393 -5.85 -17.92 19.01
C ALA A 393 -7.10 -18.57 19.60
N GLU A 394 -6.97 -19.68 20.33
CA GLU A 394 -8.07 -20.37 21.01
C GLU A 394 -8.77 -19.42 21.99
N ALA A 395 -8.00 -18.78 22.88
CA ALA A 395 -8.52 -17.82 23.84
C ALA A 395 -9.27 -16.65 23.16
N ALA A 396 -8.75 -16.14 22.04
CA ALA A 396 -9.38 -15.08 21.27
C ALA A 396 -10.71 -15.50 20.65
N VAL A 397 -10.76 -16.67 19.99
CA VAL A 397 -11.97 -17.15 19.32
C VAL A 397 -13.05 -17.48 20.34
N ARG A 398 -12.69 -18.14 21.45
CA ARG A 398 -13.60 -18.44 22.54
C ARG A 398 -14.24 -17.18 23.16
N LEU A 399 -13.44 -16.14 23.41
CA LEU A 399 -13.96 -14.85 23.88
C LEU A 399 -14.89 -14.15 22.87
N LEU A 400 -14.58 -14.23 21.57
CA LEU A 400 -15.43 -13.66 20.51
C LEU A 400 -16.78 -14.38 20.39
N GLN A 401 -16.84 -15.65 20.76
CA GLN A 401 -18.08 -16.43 20.77
C GLN A 401 -18.94 -16.12 22.00
N GLU A 402 -18.33 -16.02 23.18
CA GLU A 402 -19.09 -15.88 24.44
C GLU A 402 -19.51 -14.46 24.78
N GLN A 403 -18.66 -13.45 24.53
CA GLN A 403 -18.93 -12.08 24.99
C GLN A 403 -19.62 -11.20 23.93
N HIS A 404 -19.92 -11.74 22.74
CA HIS A 404 -20.54 -11.04 21.60
C HIS A 404 -19.90 -9.66 21.24
N ILE A 405 -18.65 -9.43 21.62
CA ILE A 405 -17.90 -8.20 21.39
C ILE A 405 -17.40 -8.07 19.95
N SER A 406 -17.11 -6.84 19.51
CA SER A 406 -16.50 -6.65 18.20
C SER A 406 -15.05 -7.11 18.19
N PHE A 407 -14.56 -7.49 17.00
CA PHE A 407 -13.16 -7.87 16.81
C PHE A 407 -12.17 -6.77 17.23
N ALA A 408 -12.56 -5.49 17.07
CA ALA A 408 -11.72 -4.37 17.47
C ALA A 408 -11.68 -4.24 19.01
N ASP A 409 -12.81 -4.43 19.67
CA ASP A 409 -12.93 -4.27 21.12
C ASP A 409 -12.12 -5.32 21.88
N LEU A 410 -11.98 -6.53 21.33
CA LEU A 410 -11.14 -7.60 21.89
C LEU A 410 -9.69 -7.14 22.15
N THR A 411 -9.17 -6.20 21.36
CA THR A 411 -7.80 -5.68 21.53
C THR A 411 -7.60 -4.82 22.78
N THR A 412 -8.70 -4.40 23.39
CA THR A 412 -8.76 -3.56 24.60
C THR A 412 -9.66 -4.16 25.68
N PHE A 413 -10.07 -5.41 25.51
CA PHE A 413 -11.01 -6.09 26.39
C PHE A 413 -10.27 -6.62 27.62
N THR A 414 -10.68 -6.14 28.78
CA THR A 414 -10.05 -6.37 30.08
C THR A 414 -10.99 -7.19 30.97
N ARG A 415 -10.48 -7.74 32.06
CA ARG A 415 -11.24 -8.69 32.90
C ARG A 415 -12.46 -8.06 33.57
N ASP A 416 -12.39 -6.78 33.95
CA ASP A 416 -13.48 -5.97 34.50
C ASP A 416 -14.68 -5.84 33.54
N LYS A 417 -14.47 -6.09 32.24
CA LYS A 417 -15.53 -6.02 31.22
C LYS A 417 -16.21 -7.35 30.95
N ILE A 418 -15.81 -8.43 31.63
CA ILE A 418 -16.47 -9.73 31.50
C ILE A 418 -17.87 -9.64 32.13
N GLY A 419 -18.90 -9.96 31.35
CA GLY A 419 -20.29 -9.96 31.83
C GLY A 419 -20.98 -8.59 31.86
N THR A 420 -20.29 -7.49 31.53
CA THR A 420 -20.92 -6.15 31.44
C THR A 420 -21.64 -5.91 30.12
N ALA A 421 -21.57 -6.86 29.18
CA ALA A 421 -22.16 -6.78 27.85
C ALA A 421 -23.54 -7.48 27.72
N GLY A 422 -24.05 -8.08 28.81
CA GLY A 422 -25.35 -8.76 28.85
C GLY A 422 -26.17 -8.31 30.05
N ASP A 423 -27.48 -8.16 29.87
CA ASP A 423 -28.44 -7.61 30.84
C ASP A 423 -28.69 -8.50 32.08
N HIS A 424 -27.81 -9.48 32.37
CA HIS A 424 -27.96 -10.45 33.46
C HIS A 424 -26.64 -10.51 34.23
N GLY A 425 -26.61 -9.96 35.44
CA GLY A 425 -25.41 -9.86 36.26
C GLY A 425 -24.91 -11.20 36.79
N CYS A 426 -23.59 -11.41 36.74
CA CYS A 426 -22.69 -11.66 37.88
C CYS A 426 -21.25 -11.88 37.34
N GLY A 427 -20.25 -11.32 38.02
CA GLY A 427 -18.85 -11.27 37.54
C GLY A 427 -18.15 -12.63 37.49
N ALA A 428 -17.11 -12.74 36.64
CA ALA A 428 -16.11 -13.83 36.48
C ALA A 428 -16.58 -15.30 36.36
N GLU A 429 -17.75 -15.67 36.88
CA GLU A 429 -18.48 -16.94 36.68
C GLU A 429 -19.28 -16.97 35.37
N ALA A 430 -19.29 -15.85 34.62
CA ALA A 430 -19.99 -15.70 33.34
C ALA A 430 -19.26 -16.32 32.12
N LEU A 431 -18.06 -16.86 32.28
CA LEU A 431 -17.31 -17.53 31.21
C LEU A 431 -17.48 -19.05 31.30
N SER A 432 -17.60 -19.72 30.15
CA SER A 432 -17.62 -21.19 30.16
C SER A 432 -16.28 -21.75 30.64
N ALA A 433 -16.31 -22.95 31.25
CA ALA A 433 -15.10 -23.61 31.73
C ALA A 433 -14.02 -23.76 30.64
N PRO A 434 -14.33 -24.15 29.38
CA PRO A 434 -13.36 -24.17 28.29
C PRO A 434 -12.71 -22.80 28.01
N THR A 435 -13.48 -21.72 28.04
CA THR A 435 -12.99 -20.36 27.76
C THR A 435 -12.10 -19.84 28.87
N ARG A 436 -12.48 -20.11 30.13
CA ARG A 436 -11.65 -19.80 31.29
C ARG A 436 -10.31 -20.53 31.24
N VAL A 437 -10.31 -21.83 30.97
CA VAL A 437 -9.07 -22.64 30.87
C VAL A 437 -8.17 -22.14 29.74
N ALA A 438 -8.73 -21.81 28.57
CA ALA A 438 -7.94 -21.27 27.46
C ALA A 438 -7.30 -19.91 27.81
N LEU A 439 -8.02 -19.06 28.54
CA LEU A 439 -7.51 -17.75 28.99
C LEU A 439 -6.43 -17.89 30.07
N GLU A 440 -6.63 -18.77 31.05
CA GLU A 440 -5.66 -19.05 32.11
C GLU A 440 -4.34 -19.53 31.51
N ARG A 441 -4.38 -20.47 30.54
CA ARG A 441 -3.18 -20.94 29.82
C ARG A 441 -2.49 -19.82 29.05
N HIS A 442 -3.26 -19.00 28.33
CA HIS A 442 -2.71 -17.86 27.59
C HIS A 442 -2.10 -16.79 28.50
N TRP A 443 -2.67 -16.59 29.69
CA TRP A 443 -2.12 -15.69 30.70
C TRP A 443 -0.81 -16.21 31.28
N GLN A 444 -0.75 -17.50 31.57
CA GLN A 444 0.48 -18.14 32.02
C GLN A 444 1.61 -17.99 30.98
N ASP A 445 1.30 -18.14 29.69
CA ASP A 445 2.25 -17.93 28.59
C ASP A 445 2.81 -16.50 28.52
N ARG A 446 2.08 -15.53 29.07
CA ARG A 446 2.47 -14.11 29.17
C ARG A 446 3.22 -13.79 30.47
N GLY A 447 3.45 -14.79 31.33
CA GLY A 447 4.01 -14.59 32.67
C GLY A 447 3.05 -13.88 33.63
N LEU A 448 1.74 -14.00 33.36
CA LEU A 448 0.68 -13.40 34.17
C LEU A 448 -0.04 -14.48 34.96
N ASP A 449 -0.51 -14.13 36.16
CA ASP A 449 -1.27 -15.04 37.00
C ASP A 449 -2.74 -14.61 37.03
N TRP A 450 -3.62 -15.53 36.64
CA TRP A 450 -5.04 -15.24 36.48
C TRP A 450 -5.69 -14.85 37.82
N HIS A 451 -5.28 -15.40 38.96
CA HIS A 451 -5.99 -15.20 40.23
C HIS A 451 -5.52 -13.93 40.95
N SER A 452 -4.21 -13.73 41.07
CA SER A 452 -3.60 -12.60 41.78
C SER A 452 -3.72 -11.26 41.05
N GLN A 453 -3.88 -11.26 39.73
CA GLN A 453 -3.93 -10.04 38.91
C GLN A 453 -5.35 -9.67 38.45
N ALA A 454 -6.39 -10.19 39.13
CA ALA A 454 -7.79 -10.03 38.76
C ALA A 454 -8.30 -8.58 38.63
N GLY A 455 -7.67 -7.63 39.34
CA GLY A 455 -8.07 -6.21 39.34
C GLY A 455 -7.19 -5.29 38.50
N GLN A 456 -6.18 -5.81 37.80
CA GLN A 456 -5.30 -4.97 36.98
C GLN A 456 -5.91 -4.70 35.59
N PRO A 457 -5.69 -3.53 34.98
CA PRO A 457 -6.22 -3.16 33.66
C PRO A 457 -5.47 -3.87 32.52
N ILE A 458 -5.34 -5.19 32.61
CA ILE A 458 -4.63 -6.04 31.65
C ILE A 458 -5.61 -6.55 30.60
N VAL A 459 -5.26 -6.37 29.33
CA VAL A 459 -6.06 -6.91 28.22
C VAL A 459 -6.00 -8.42 28.23
N LEU A 460 -7.16 -9.09 28.08
CA LEU A 460 -7.27 -10.55 28.17
C LEU A 460 -6.42 -11.28 27.12
N VAL A 461 -6.35 -10.75 25.90
CA VAL A 461 -5.60 -11.36 24.78
C VAL A 461 -4.49 -10.43 24.29
N GLY A 462 -3.24 -10.73 24.68
CA GLY A 462 -2.03 -10.06 24.22
C GLY A 462 -0.95 -11.02 23.71
N PRO A 463 0.12 -10.51 23.07
CA PRO A 463 1.20 -11.35 22.56
C PRO A 463 2.00 -12.02 23.70
N PRO A 464 2.17 -13.36 23.70
CA PRO A 464 2.92 -14.08 24.74
C PRO A 464 4.44 -13.84 24.65
N ARG A 465 4.94 -13.62 23.43
CA ARG A 465 6.32 -13.18 23.18
C ARG A 465 6.30 -11.90 22.36
N LEU A 466 6.99 -10.87 22.87
CA LEU A 466 7.16 -9.62 22.15
C LEU A 466 8.13 -9.84 20.98
N PRO A 467 7.82 -9.33 19.76
CA PRO A 467 8.77 -9.34 18.66
C PRO A 467 10.10 -8.66 19.07
N PRO A 468 11.26 -9.13 18.58
CA PRO A 468 12.57 -8.57 18.92
C PRO A 468 12.82 -7.25 18.17
N THR A 469 11.88 -6.31 18.24
CA THR A 469 11.96 -5.00 17.61
C THR A 469 11.96 -3.92 18.68
N GLY A 470 12.79 -2.88 18.52
CA GLY A 470 12.84 -1.78 19.48
C GLY A 470 11.50 -1.06 19.67
N ARG A 471 10.63 -1.07 18.65
CA ARG A 471 9.25 -0.55 18.75
C ARG A 471 8.37 -1.40 19.67
N ALA A 472 8.47 -2.73 19.60
CA ALA A 472 7.68 -3.63 20.43
C ALA A 472 8.09 -3.53 21.90
N ARG A 473 9.40 -3.45 22.18
CA ARG A 473 9.94 -3.24 23.54
C ARG A 473 9.46 -1.92 24.15
N ARG A 474 9.67 -0.80 23.46
CA ARG A 474 9.16 0.52 23.91
C ARG A 474 7.65 0.55 24.13
N LYS A 475 6.88 -0.16 23.31
CA LYS A 475 5.42 -0.25 23.51
C LYS A 475 5.06 -1.05 24.77
N ALA A 476 5.80 -2.11 25.06
CA ALA A 476 5.60 -2.91 26.27
C ALA A 476 5.97 -2.13 27.53
N ASP A 477 7.07 -1.36 27.50
CA ASP A 477 7.50 -0.51 28.62
C ASP A 477 6.47 0.57 28.95
N MET A 478 5.90 1.20 27.92
CA MET A 478 4.90 2.28 28.07
C MET A 478 3.50 1.78 28.44
N SER A 479 3.19 0.51 28.19
CA SER A 479 1.86 -0.06 28.46
C SER A 479 1.97 -1.53 28.83
N PRO A 480 2.42 -1.83 30.07
CA PRO A 480 2.46 -3.18 30.60
C PRO A 480 1.07 -3.83 30.50
N GLY A 481 0.98 -5.05 29.96
CA GLY A 481 -0.30 -5.75 29.80
C GLY A 481 -1.12 -5.39 28.54
N ALA A 482 -0.57 -4.59 27.63
CA ALA A 482 -1.25 -4.24 26.37
C ALA A 482 -1.57 -5.47 25.49
N GLY A 483 -2.75 -5.43 24.87
CA GLY A 483 -3.21 -6.45 23.93
C GLY A 483 -2.54 -6.41 22.56
N TYR A 484 -2.96 -7.35 21.70
CA TYR A 484 -2.61 -7.29 20.27
C TYR A 484 -3.10 -6.00 19.63
N SER A 485 -2.38 -5.51 18.61
CA SER A 485 -3.01 -4.54 17.69
C SER A 485 -4.09 -5.24 16.84
N VAL A 486 -5.10 -4.52 16.35
CA VAL A 486 -6.14 -5.08 15.46
C VAL A 486 -5.52 -5.84 14.28
N ARG A 487 -4.46 -5.30 13.67
CA ARG A 487 -3.73 -5.98 12.57
C ARG A 487 -2.99 -7.23 13.04
N GLY A 488 -2.40 -7.19 14.24
CA GLY A 488 -1.66 -8.32 14.81
C GLY A 488 -2.59 -9.49 15.16
N LEU A 489 -3.72 -9.20 15.80
CA LEU A 489 -4.76 -10.19 16.09
C LEU A 489 -5.37 -10.75 14.80
N HIS A 490 -5.61 -9.90 13.81
CA HIS A 490 -6.09 -10.34 12.49
C HIS A 490 -5.08 -11.28 11.83
N ALA A 491 -3.78 -10.96 11.85
CA ALA A 491 -2.75 -11.81 11.28
C ALA A 491 -2.66 -13.16 12.00
N LEU A 492 -2.70 -13.17 13.34
CA LEU A 492 -2.71 -14.40 14.15
C LEU A 492 -3.84 -15.34 13.74
N LEU A 493 -5.07 -14.83 13.70
CA LEU A 493 -6.25 -15.63 13.41
C LEU A 493 -6.35 -15.99 11.92
N SER A 494 -5.92 -15.12 11.01
CA SER A 494 -5.91 -15.45 9.58
C SER A 494 -4.94 -16.59 9.28
N GLN A 495 -3.75 -16.57 9.89
CA GLN A 495 -2.78 -17.65 9.75
C GLN A 495 -3.30 -18.97 10.33
N ALA A 496 -4.02 -18.93 11.45
CA ALA A 496 -4.64 -20.13 12.03
C ALA A 496 -5.75 -20.69 11.12
N ILE A 497 -6.60 -19.83 10.55
CA ILE A 497 -7.64 -20.23 9.59
C ILE A 497 -7.02 -20.85 8.34
N GLU A 498 -6.00 -20.20 7.76
CA GLU A 498 -5.32 -20.67 6.56
C GLU A 498 -4.70 -22.06 6.77
N ARG A 499 -3.97 -22.25 7.87
CA ARG A 499 -3.39 -23.55 8.21
C ARG A 499 -4.44 -24.64 8.45
N TYR A 500 -5.50 -24.35 9.19
CA TYR A 500 -6.57 -25.32 9.41
C TYR A 500 -7.21 -25.76 8.09
N ARG A 501 -7.33 -24.84 7.13
CA ARG A 501 -7.85 -25.13 5.80
C ARG A 501 -6.92 -25.99 4.96
N GLU A 502 -5.62 -25.77 5.06
CA GLU A 502 -4.61 -26.56 4.35
C GLU A 502 -4.48 -27.97 4.94
N GLU A 503 -4.62 -28.11 6.26
CA GLU A 503 -4.26 -29.35 6.96
C GLU A 503 -5.47 -30.25 7.29
N GLU A 504 -6.67 -29.70 7.51
CA GLU A 504 -7.81 -30.46 8.06
C GLU A 504 -9.11 -30.31 7.25
N ASP A 505 -9.46 -29.09 6.81
CA ASP A 505 -10.76 -28.82 6.17
C ASP A 505 -10.65 -27.68 5.13
N GLU A 506 -10.34 -28.04 3.87
CA GLU A 506 -10.27 -27.09 2.74
C GLU A 506 -11.56 -26.28 2.58
N GLY A 507 -12.70 -26.90 2.94
CA GLY A 507 -14.05 -26.37 2.88
C GLY A 507 -14.43 -25.45 4.03
N PHE A 508 -13.59 -25.27 5.05
CA PHE A 508 -13.92 -24.52 6.26
C PHE A 508 -14.38 -23.09 5.97
N ALA A 509 -15.64 -22.79 6.27
CA ALA A 509 -16.33 -21.60 5.75
C ALA A 509 -15.72 -20.24 6.15
N ALA A 510 -15.00 -20.15 7.29
CA ALA A 510 -14.41 -18.88 7.71
C ALA A 510 -13.26 -18.49 6.78
N ARG A 511 -13.33 -17.28 6.20
CA ARG A 511 -12.28 -16.71 5.34
C ARG A 511 -11.57 -15.54 6.00
N SER A 512 -12.18 -14.96 7.03
CA SER A 512 -11.64 -13.87 7.83
C SER A 512 -11.87 -14.12 9.32
N PRO A 513 -11.01 -13.61 10.22
CA PRO A 513 -11.23 -13.63 11.67
C PRO A 513 -12.59 -13.06 12.11
N ARG A 514 -13.23 -12.21 11.28
CA ARG A 514 -14.58 -11.69 11.54
C ARG A 514 -15.68 -12.72 11.37
N ASP A 515 -15.46 -13.78 10.59
CA ASP A 515 -16.43 -14.86 10.40
C ASP A 515 -16.49 -15.78 11.63
N LEU A 516 -15.47 -15.71 12.49
CA LEU A 516 -15.40 -16.38 13.78
C LEU A 516 -16.08 -15.59 14.92
N ALA A 517 -16.74 -14.46 14.63
CA ALA A 517 -17.52 -13.72 15.64
C ALA A 517 -18.98 -14.17 15.60
N GLY A 518 -19.55 -14.52 16.76
CA GLY A 518 -20.85 -15.20 16.90
C GLY A 518 -22.08 -14.55 16.26
N ARG A 519 -21.98 -13.33 15.71
CA ARG A 519 -23.09 -12.62 15.05
C ARG A 519 -23.42 -13.14 13.63
N ARG A 520 -22.63 -14.05 13.07
CA ARG A 520 -22.82 -14.62 11.71
C ARG A 520 -22.99 -16.15 11.67
N THR A 521 -22.87 -16.81 12.81
CA THR A 521 -23.14 -18.25 12.96
C THR A 521 -24.65 -18.44 12.94
N ARG A 522 -25.21 -19.05 11.89
CA ARG A 522 -26.62 -19.48 11.94
C ARG A 522 -26.74 -20.57 13.01
N MET A 523 -27.52 -20.32 14.06
CA MET A 523 -27.91 -21.34 15.03
C MET A 523 -28.88 -22.32 14.35
N THR A 524 -28.35 -23.32 13.64
CA THR A 524 -29.12 -24.52 13.32
C THR A 524 -28.79 -25.56 14.38
N ARG A 525 -29.65 -25.69 15.40
CA ARG A 525 -29.64 -26.84 16.32
C ARG A 525 -30.00 -28.08 15.49
N ALA A 526 -29.06 -28.99 15.30
CA ALA A 526 -29.36 -30.31 14.76
C ALA A 526 -30.04 -31.17 15.83
N GLY A 527 -31.21 -31.73 15.50
CA GLY A 527 -31.69 -33.01 16.01
C GLY A 527 -32.25 -33.07 17.44
N ALA A 528 -33.47 -32.59 17.66
CA ALA A 528 -34.34 -33.11 18.73
C ALA A 528 -35.80 -33.09 18.28
N ARG A 529 -36.17 -34.01 17.39
CA ARG A 529 -37.55 -34.49 17.20
C ARG A 529 -37.51 -35.97 16.81
N GLY A 530 -37.35 -36.81 17.82
CA GLY A 530 -37.81 -38.19 17.78
C GLY A 530 -38.99 -38.29 18.74
N GLN A 531 -40.12 -38.78 18.23
CA GLN A 531 -41.29 -39.26 18.96
C GLN A 531 -42.15 -38.21 19.65
N ASP A 532 -43.06 -37.62 18.86
CA ASP A 532 -44.50 -37.66 19.15
C ASP A 532 -45.27 -37.17 17.91
N ALA A 533 -45.68 -38.12 17.08
CA ALA A 533 -46.76 -37.99 16.11
C ALA A 533 -47.08 -39.40 15.56
N ALA A 534 -47.70 -40.22 16.40
CA ALA A 534 -48.63 -41.20 15.89
C ALA A 534 -49.90 -40.47 15.41
N ILE A 535 -50.50 -41.03 14.36
CA ILE A 535 -51.88 -40.86 13.85
C ILE A 535 -51.93 -40.35 12.40
N SER A 536 -52.51 -41.26 11.60
CA SER A 536 -53.16 -41.07 10.30
C SER A 536 -52.29 -40.94 9.05
N THR A 537 -51.99 -42.09 8.44
CA THR A 537 -52.45 -42.36 7.06
C THR A 537 -52.70 -43.86 6.87
N GLY A 538 -53.93 -44.19 6.43
CA GLY A 538 -54.37 -45.53 6.04
C GLY A 538 -55.79 -45.40 5.50
N SER A 539 -55.93 -45.08 4.21
CA SER A 539 -56.32 -46.01 3.15
C SER A 539 -57.80 -46.38 3.20
N ALA A 540 -58.58 -45.81 2.27
CA ALA A 540 -59.89 -46.32 1.87
C ALA A 540 -59.95 -46.33 0.34
N ALA A 541 -60.17 -47.52 -0.20
CA ALA A 541 -60.31 -47.84 -1.60
C ALA A 541 -61.76 -47.72 -2.06
N GLY A 542 -61.96 -47.38 -3.34
CA GLY A 542 -62.82 -48.16 -4.22
C GLY A 542 -64.29 -47.74 -4.44
N ILE A 543 -64.55 -47.29 -5.68
CA ILE A 543 -65.64 -47.65 -6.62
C ILE A 543 -67.11 -47.53 -6.16
N VAL A 544 -67.91 -46.71 -6.87
CA VAL A 544 -69.08 -47.05 -7.74
C VAL A 544 -70.00 -45.83 -7.92
N GLU A 545 -70.48 -45.69 -9.15
CA GLU A 545 -71.39 -44.69 -9.73
C GLU A 545 -72.74 -44.49 -9.00
N SER A 546 -73.33 -43.30 -9.14
CA SER A 546 -74.61 -43.04 -9.85
C SER A 546 -75.32 -41.78 -9.34
N GLY A 547 -75.96 -41.03 -10.26
CA GLY A 547 -77.13 -40.22 -9.95
C GLY A 547 -76.97 -38.70 -9.84
N THR A 548 -77.13 -38.03 -10.97
CA THR A 548 -77.76 -36.69 -11.18
C THR A 548 -79.05 -36.47 -10.35
N PRO A 549 -79.73 -35.30 -10.41
CA PRO A 549 -79.30 -33.89 -10.56
C PRO A 549 -80.03 -32.97 -9.54
N ALA A 550 -79.80 -31.65 -9.65
CA ALA A 550 -80.83 -30.58 -9.69
C ALA A 550 -80.49 -29.36 -8.82
N ILE A 551 -80.21 -28.22 -9.46
CA ILE A 551 -81.09 -27.04 -9.62
C ILE A 551 -80.86 -26.01 -8.51
N GLY A 552 -80.54 -24.79 -8.92
CA GLY A 552 -80.49 -23.58 -8.08
C GLY A 552 -79.52 -22.57 -8.63
#